data_AF-A0A2I0L526-F1
#
_entry.id   AF-A0A2I0L526-F1
#
_cell.length_a   1.000
_cell.length_b   1.000
_cell.length_c   1.000
_cell.angle_alpha   90.00
_cell.angle_beta   90.00
_cell.angle_gamma   90.00
#
_symmetry.space_group_name_H-M   'P 1'
#
loop_
_entity.id
_entity.type
_entity.pdbx_description
1 polymer ?
#
loop_
_entity_poly.entity_id
_entity_poly.type
_entity_poly.pdbx_seq_one_letter_code
_entity_poly.pdbx_strand_id
1 'polypeptide(L)'
;MVNDEEGKLYFIDFEYGSYNYRGFDIGNHFNEYAGYDCDYNLYPNKDEQYHFLRHYLQPDKPDMAPVKDLDALYVETNTYMLASHIFWALWALIQAKMSPLNFDYLEYFFLRYNEFKKQKHDCCLLARSFLQGS
;
A
#
# COMPACT_ATOMS: atom_id res chain seq x y z
N MET A 1 -4.60 4.57 15.96
CA MET A 1 -4.74 4.51 17.43
C MET A 1 -6.00 3.75 17.77
N VAL A 2 -5.87 2.62 18.47
CA VAL A 2 -7.01 1.82 18.94
C VAL A 2 -7.51 2.43 20.25
N ASN A 3 -8.81 2.64 20.35
CA ASN A 3 -9.51 2.94 21.59
C ASN A 3 -10.25 1.65 22.02
N ASP A 4 -9.69 0.95 23.00
CA ASP A 4 -10.22 -0.34 23.47
C ASP A 4 -11.55 -0.19 24.20
N GLU A 5 -11.81 0.95 24.85
CA GLU A 5 -13.05 1.20 25.58
C GLU A 5 -14.25 1.35 24.63
N GLU A 6 -14.05 2.04 23.50
CA GLU A 6 -15.08 2.25 22.49
C GLU A 6 -15.07 1.18 21.38
N GLY A 7 -14.04 0.32 21.34
CA GLY A 7 -13.83 -0.64 20.25
C GLY A 7 -13.62 0.05 18.89
N LYS A 8 -12.98 1.23 18.87
CA LYS A 8 -12.82 2.06 17.68
C LYS A 8 -11.37 2.23 17.28
N LEU A 9 -11.15 2.34 15.98
CA LEU A 9 -9.84 2.68 15.40
C LEU A 9 -9.88 4.11 14.84
N TYR A 10 -8.90 4.91 15.22
CA TYR A 10 -8.72 6.28 14.73
C TYR A 10 -7.41 6.40 13.95
N PHE A 11 -7.45 7.04 12.79
CA PHE A 11 -6.24 7.49 12.09
C PHE A 11 -5.78 8.85 12.65
N ILE A 12 -4.47 9.04 12.75
CA ILE A 12 -3.81 10.23 13.29
C ILE A 12 -2.64 10.63 12.37
N ASP A 13 -1.97 11.74 12.66
CA ASP A 13 -0.76 12.19 11.95
C ASP A 13 -0.93 12.33 10.43
N PHE A 14 -1.83 13.24 10.03
CA PHE A 14 -2.14 13.55 8.63
C PHE A 14 -1.08 14.45 7.95
N GLU A 15 0.18 14.38 8.34
CA GLU A 15 1.26 15.23 7.79
C GLU A 15 1.48 15.02 6.28
N TYR A 16 1.19 13.81 5.78
CA TYR A 16 1.21 13.48 4.35
C TYR A 16 -0.21 13.39 3.74
N GLY A 17 -1.24 13.78 4.49
CA GLY A 17 -2.63 13.76 4.05
C GLY A 17 -2.89 14.77 2.93
N SER A 18 -3.38 14.29 1.79
CA SER A 18 -3.70 15.13 0.62
C SER A 18 -4.69 14.45 -0.32
N TYR A 19 -5.19 15.18 -1.33
CA TYR A 19 -5.91 14.56 -2.44
C TYR A 19 -4.98 13.66 -3.25
N ASN A 20 -5.34 12.40 -3.39
CA ASN A 20 -4.56 11.41 -4.12
C ASN A 20 -5.46 10.28 -4.67
N TYR A 21 -4.88 9.38 -5.46
CA TYR A 21 -5.53 8.15 -5.90
C TYR A 21 -5.70 7.19 -4.72
N ARG A 22 -6.92 6.65 -4.52
CA ARG A 22 -7.21 5.70 -3.42
C ARG A 22 -6.33 4.45 -3.46
N GLY A 23 -5.98 3.96 -4.66
CA GLY A 23 -5.06 2.83 -4.81
C GLY A 23 -3.68 3.09 -4.20
N PHE A 24 -3.22 4.34 -4.15
CA PHE A 24 -1.98 4.69 -3.46
C PHE A 24 -2.10 4.51 -1.96
N ASP A 25 -3.17 5.01 -1.35
CA ASP A 25 -3.36 4.94 0.10
C ASP A 25 -3.49 3.48 0.56
N ILE A 26 -4.31 2.68 -0.14
CA ILE A 26 -4.49 1.25 0.15
C ILE A 26 -3.21 0.47 -0.16
N GLY A 27 -2.57 0.71 -1.30
CA GLY A 27 -1.35 0.01 -1.69
C GLY A 27 -0.18 0.32 -0.76
N ASN A 28 -0.12 1.57 -0.27
CA ASN A 28 0.80 1.97 0.78
C ASN A 28 0.49 1.27 2.11
N HIS A 29 -0.77 1.24 2.53
CA HIS A 29 -1.17 0.55 3.75
C HIS A 29 -0.75 -0.93 3.73
N PHE A 30 -0.90 -1.63 2.61
CA PHE A 30 -0.44 -3.01 2.47
C PHE A 30 1.08 -3.14 2.49
N ASN A 31 1.83 -2.18 1.93
CA ASN A 31 3.30 -2.17 2.05
C ASN A 31 3.76 -2.10 3.51
N GLU A 32 3.04 -1.38 4.36
CA GLU A 32 3.40 -1.22 5.77
C GLU A 32 3.17 -2.49 6.62
N TYR A 33 2.54 -3.55 6.08
CA TYR A 33 2.51 -4.86 6.75
C TYR A 33 3.91 -5.43 6.95
N ALA A 34 4.85 -5.05 6.08
CA ALA A 34 6.26 -5.43 6.16
C ALA A 34 7.04 -4.71 7.28
N GLY A 35 6.45 -3.66 7.87
CA GLY A 35 7.08 -2.82 8.90
C GLY A 35 8.36 -2.12 8.43
N TYR A 36 9.12 -1.58 9.39
CA TYR A 36 10.39 -0.92 9.11
C TYR A 36 11.47 -1.89 8.61
N ASP A 37 11.40 -3.15 8.99
CA ASP A 37 12.30 -4.21 8.53
C ASP A 37 12.07 -4.59 7.06
N CYS A 38 10.97 -4.12 6.46
CA CYS A 38 10.59 -4.40 5.07
C CYS A 38 10.53 -5.91 4.76
N ASP A 39 10.02 -6.73 5.70
CA ASP A 39 9.74 -8.14 5.45
C ASP A 39 8.48 -8.31 4.58
N TYR A 40 8.65 -8.22 3.27
CA TYR A 40 7.54 -8.34 2.31
C TYR A 40 6.96 -9.75 2.19
N ASN A 41 7.45 -10.74 2.96
CA ASN A 41 6.71 -12.00 3.13
C ASN A 41 5.41 -11.79 3.94
N LEU A 42 5.31 -10.69 4.68
CA LEU A 42 4.12 -10.29 5.43
C LEU A 42 3.12 -9.50 4.59
N TYR A 43 3.44 -9.18 3.33
CA TYR A 43 2.53 -8.48 2.45
C TYR A 43 1.24 -9.29 2.25
N PRO A 44 0.04 -8.69 2.36
CA PRO A 44 -1.20 -9.44 2.34
C PRO A 44 -1.38 -10.16 1.01
N ASN A 45 -1.71 -11.44 1.07
CA ASN A 45 -2.00 -12.24 -0.10
C ASN A 45 -3.35 -11.82 -0.73
N LYS A 46 -3.69 -12.37 -1.90
CA LYS A 46 -4.89 -11.96 -2.63
C LYS A 46 -6.18 -12.08 -1.80
N ASP A 47 -6.33 -13.13 -1.00
CA ASP A 47 -7.56 -13.33 -0.22
C ASP A 47 -7.69 -12.32 0.92
N GLU A 48 -6.57 -11.99 1.56
CA GLU A 48 -6.47 -10.95 2.60
C GLU A 48 -6.72 -9.55 2.03
N GLN A 49 -6.15 -9.25 0.86
CA GLN A 49 -6.43 -8.01 0.15
C GLN A 49 -7.91 -7.92 -0.19
N TYR A 50 -8.50 -8.96 -0.81
CA TYR A 50 -9.93 -8.93 -1.14
C TYR A 50 -10.80 -8.80 0.12
N HIS A 51 -10.38 -9.34 1.26
CA HIS A 51 -11.06 -9.13 2.54
C HIS A 51 -11.05 -7.67 2.95
N PHE A 52 -9.92 -6.97 2.85
CA PHE A 52 -9.90 -5.53 3.08
C PHE A 52 -10.75 -4.77 2.05
N LEU A 53 -10.58 -5.06 0.76
CA LEU A 53 -11.24 -4.35 -0.33
C LEU A 53 -12.77 -4.47 -0.30
N ARG A 54 -13.32 -5.63 0.09
CA ARG A 54 -14.78 -5.82 0.22
C ARG A 54 -15.38 -4.99 1.34
N HIS A 55 -14.68 -4.88 2.48
CA HIS A 55 -15.10 -4.00 3.58
C HIS A 55 -14.93 -2.52 3.23
N TYR A 56 -13.91 -2.18 2.43
CA TYR A 56 -13.73 -0.83 1.92
C TYR A 56 -14.85 -0.41 0.95
N LEU A 57 -15.23 -1.28 0.01
CA LEU A 57 -16.26 -0.98 -1.00
C LEU A 57 -17.69 -1.04 -0.44
N GLN A 58 -17.97 -1.97 0.46
CA GLN A 58 -19.29 -2.17 1.06
C GLN A 58 -19.17 -2.39 2.58
N PRO A 59 -18.95 -1.32 3.38
CA PRO A 59 -18.73 -1.45 4.82
C PRO A 59 -19.86 -2.17 5.57
N ASP A 60 -21.11 -1.91 5.18
CA ASP A 60 -22.29 -2.50 5.85
C ASP A 60 -22.63 -3.92 5.34
N LYS A 61 -22.20 -4.26 4.13
CA LYS A 61 -22.52 -5.55 3.45
C LYS A 61 -21.35 -6.03 2.58
N PRO A 62 -20.20 -6.40 3.17
CA PRO A 62 -18.98 -6.70 2.41
C PRO A 62 -19.16 -7.83 1.39
N ASP A 63 -19.98 -8.82 1.72
CA ASP A 63 -20.28 -9.97 0.84
C ASP A 63 -21.08 -9.60 -0.42
N MET A 64 -21.64 -8.38 -0.48
CA MET A 64 -22.37 -7.85 -1.64
C MET A 64 -21.49 -7.00 -2.56
N ALA A 65 -20.21 -6.82 -2.25
CA ALA A 65 -19.28 -6.08 -3.10
C ALA A 65 -19.16 -6.77 -4.47
N PRO A 66 -19.39 -6.05 -5.60
CA PRO A 66 -19.31 -6.65 -6.92
C PRO A 66 -17.90 -7.16 -7.22
N VAL A 67 -17.78 -8.40 -7.69
CA VAL A 67 -16.49 -9.02 -8.04
C VAL A 67 -15.70 -8.17 -9.03
N LYS A 68 -16.39 -7.57 -10.01
CA LYS A 68 -15.77 -6.66 -10.99
C LYS A 68 -15.08 -5.47 -10.32
N ASP A 69 -15.71 -4.89 -9.30
CA ASP A 69 -15.18 -3.71 -8.60
C ASP A 69 -14.02 -4.12 -7.67
N LEU A 70 -14.09 -5.32 -7.08
CA LEU A 70 -12.98 -5.91 -6.32
C LEU A 70 -11.76 -6.16 -7.21
N ASP A 71 -11.95 -6.77 -8.38
CA ASP A 71 -10.88 -7.03 -9.34
C ASP A 71 -10.24 -5.71 -9.82
N ALA A 72 -11.06 -4.72 -10.15
CA ALA A 72 -10.57 -3.40 -10.57
C ALA A 72 -9.76 -2.72 -9.45
N LEU A 73 -10.27 -2.73 -8.22
CA LEU A 73 -9.59 -2.12 -7.08
C LEU A 73 -8.33 -2.90 -6.66
N TYR A 74 -8.32 -4.22 -6.81
CA TYR A 74 -7.14 -5.05 -6.60
C TYR A 74 -6.02 -4.67 -7.57
N VAL A 75 -6.34 -4.56 -8.86
CA VAL A 75 -5.36 -4.14 -9.88
C VAL A 75 -4.88 -2.71 -9.64
N GLU A 76 -5.79 -1.78 -9.34
CA GLU A 76 -5.47 -0.39 -8.99
C GLU A 76 -4.47 -0.35 -7.82
N THR A 77 -4.81 -1.02 -6.72
CA THR A 77 -4.02 -1.06 -5.47
C THR A 77 -2.63 -1.64 -5.68
N ASN A 78 -2.51 -2.80 -6.34
CA ASN A 78 -1.21 -3.43 -6.58
C ASN A 78 -0.35 -2.63 -7.57
N THR A 79 -0.98 -1.87 -8.48
CA THR A 79 -0.24 -0.96 -9.36
C THR A 79 0.33 0.22 -8.57
N TYR A 80 -0.47 0.84 -7.71
CA TYR A 80 -0.05 2.00 -6.93
C TYR A 80 0.86 1.64 -5.74
N MET A 81 0.88 0.39 -5.28
CA MET A 81 1.90 -0.12 -4.34
C MET A 81 3.32 0.12 -4.88
N LEU A 82 3.55 -0.01 -6.18
CA LEU A 82 4.83 0.36 -6.80
C LEU A 82 5.17 1.85 -6.64
N ALA A 83 4.17 2.72 -6.80
CA ALA A 83 4.35 4.17 -6.63
C ALA A 83 4.69 4.51 -5.17
N SER A 84 4.06 3.82 -4.21
CA SER A 84 4.40 3.94 -2.78
C SER A 84 5.87 3.57 -2.51
N HIS A 85 6.38 2.46 -3.06
CA HIS A 85 7.81 2.12 -2.89
C HIS A 85 8.74 3.21 -3.40
N ILE A 86 8.48 3.76 -4.60
CA ILE A 86 9.31 4.85 -5.14
C ILE A 86 9.20 6.09 -4.26
N PHE A 87 7.98 6.46 -3.84
CA PHE A 87 7.75 7.65 -3.01
C PHE A 87 8.58 7.59 -1.73
N TRP A 88 8.47 6.50 -0.98
CA TRP A 88 9.17 6.34 0.29
C TRP A 88 10.66 6.08 0.14
N ALA A 89 11.10 5.45 -0.96
CA ALA A 89 12.51 5.38 -1.29
C ALA A 89 13.08 6.80 -1.47
N LEU A 90 12.49 7.61 -2.35
CA LEU A 90 12.97 8.98 -2.61
C LEU A 90 12.91 9.86 -1.36
N TRP A 91 11.86 9.74 -0.56
CA TRP A 91 11.76 10.37 0.75
C TRP A 91 12.95 10.00 1.62
N ALA A 92 13.28 8.71 1.73
CA ALA A 92 14.37 8.23 2.56
C ALA A 92 15.73 8.77 2.06
N LEU A 93 15.96 8.75 0.75
CA LEU A 93 17.18 9.31 0.17
C LEU A 93 17.38 10.79 0.52
N ILE A 94 16.30 11.57 0.53
CA ILE A 94 16.34 12.98 0.94
C ILE A 94 16.60 13.10 2.45
N GLN A 95 15.90 12.29 3.26
CA GLN A 95 16.04 12.31 4.71
C GLN A 95 17.41 11.86 5.21
N ALA A 96 18.11 10.98 4.47
CA ALA A 96 19.49 10.59 4.76
C ALA A 96 20.45 11.79 4.87
N LYS A 97 20.10 12.93 4.23
CA LYS A 97 20.85 14.18 4.31
C LYS A 97 20.22 15.21 5.25
N MET A 98 18.90 15.23 5.37
CA MET A 98 18.16 16.33 6.00
C MET A 98 17.70 16.03 7.43
N SER A 99 17.47 14.77 7.77
CA SER A 99 16.87 14.39 9.05
C SER A 99 17.90 14.45 10.18
N PRO A 100 17.54 15.00 11.35
CA PRO A 100 18.35 14.89 12.56
C PRO A 100 18.17 13.55 13.29
N LEU A 101 17.22 12.71 12.86
CA LEU A 101 16.89 11.46 13.54
C LEU A 101 17.92 10.37 13.27
N ASN A 102 18.16 9.52 14.26
CA ASN A 102 19.02 8.35 14.13
C ASN A 102 18.25 7.16 13.53
N PHE A 103 18.06 7.19 12.22
CA PHE A 103 17.45 6.12 11.42
C PHE A 103 18.29 5.89 10.16
N ASP A 104 18.46 4.63 9.73
CA ASP A 104 19.22 4.31 8.52
C ASP A 104 18.38 4.52 7.26
N TYR A 105 18.25 5.79 6.88
CA TYR A 105 17.48 6.21 5.72
C TYR A 105 18.04 5.66 4.40
N LEU A 106 19.36 5.44 4.30
CA LEU A 106 19.97 4.97 3.06
C LEU A 106 19.71 3.47 2.86
N GLU A 107 19.80 2.68 3.94
CA GLU A 107 19.39 1.28 3.89
C GLU A 107 17.90 1.16 3.55
N TYR A 108 17.05 1.95 4.22
CA TYR A 108 15.61 1.96 3.95
C TYR A 108 15.28 2.34 2.49
N PHE A 109 16.03 3.28 1.89
CA PHE A 109 15.93 3.56 0.45
C PHE A 109 16.14 2.29 -0.38
N PHE A 110 17.21 1.53 -0.12
CA PHE A 110 17.51 0.32 -0.88
C PHE A 110 16.47 -0.77 -0.66
N LEU A 111 15.95 -0.95 0.57
CA LEU A 111 14.88 -1.89 0.86
C LEU A 111 13.63 -1.59 0.02
N ARG A 112 13.13 -0.34 0.04
CA ARG A 112 11.95 0.08 -0.74
C ARG A 112 12.21 0.00 -2.25
N TYR A 113 13.36 0.49 -2.72
CA TYR A 113 13.66 0.54 -4.15
C TYR A 113 13.91 -0.85 -4.77
N ASN A 114 14.51 -1.78 -4.01
CA ASN A 114 14.72 -3.14 -4.48
C ASN A 114 13.40 -3.90 -4.58
N GLU A 115 12.47 -3.72 -3.62
CA GLU A 115 11.14 -4.34 -3.72
C GLU A 115 10.35 -3.78 -4.92
N PHE A 116 10.41 -2.46 -5.17
CA PHE A 116 9.85 -1.89 -6.40
C PHE A 116 10.37 -2.60 -7.65
N LYS A 117 11.70 -2.76 -7.78
CA LYS A 117 12.29 -3.41 -8.97
C LYS A 117 11.81 -4.86 -9.13
N LYS A 118 11.70 -5.59 -8.02
CA LYS A 118 11.25 -6.99 -7.98
C LYS A 118 9.80 -7.11 -8.44
N GLN A 119 8.90 -6.25 -7.93
CA GLN A 119 7.46 -6.33 -8.18
C GLN A 119 7.01 -5.68 -9.50
N LYS A 120 7.83 -4.76 -10.04
CA LYS A 120 7.46 -3.92 -11.19
C LYS A 120 6.94 -4.72 -12.39
N HIS A 121 7.61 -5.82 -12.74
CA HIS A 121 7.25 -6.59 -13.93
C HIS A 121 5.84 -7.17 -13.80
N ASP A 122 5.60 -7.94 -12.73
CA ASP A 122 4.35 -8.67 -12.53
C ASP A 122 3.17 -7.72 -12.32
N CYS A 123 3.35 -6.65 -11.54
CA CYS A 123 2.32 -5.65 -11.33
C CYS A 123 1.96 -4.89 -12.62
N CYS A 124 2.95 -4.54 -13.46
CA CYS A 124 2.68 -3.93 -14.77
C CYS A 124 2.01 -4.89 -15.75
N LEU A 125 2.37 -6.19 -15.71
CA LEU A 125 1.69 -7.22 -16.50
C LEU A 125 0.23 -7.36 -16.07
N LEU A 126 -0.04 -7.47 -14.77
CA LEU A 126 -1.38 -7.54 -14.19
C LEU A 126 -2.24 -6.36 -14.67
N ALA A 127 -1.74 -5.13 -14.55
CA ALA A 127 -2.44 -3.94 -14.98
C ALA A 127 -2.76 -3.95 -16.48
N ARG A 128 -1.80 -4.33 -17.33
CA ARG A 128 -2.00 -4.40 -18.79
C ARG A 128 -3.02 -5.47 -19.16
N SER A 129 -2.93 -6.66 -18.57
CA SER A 129 -3.87 -7.75 -18.82
C SER A 129 -5.29 -7.36 -18.44
N PHE A 130 -5.47 -6.67 -17.32
CA PHE A 130 -6.77 -6.16 -16.90
C PHE A 130 -7.33 -5.15 -17.92
N LEU A 131 -6.53 -4.15 -18.32
CA LEU A 131 -6.95 -3.11 -19.27
C LEU A 131 -7.24 -3.63 -20.69
N GLN A 132 -6.62 -4.75 -21.09
CA GLN A 132 -6.86 -5.37 -22.39
C GLN A 132 -8.10 -6.28 -22.41
N GLY A 133 -8.51 -6.80 -21.24
CA GLY A 133 -9.67 -7.67 -21.09
C GLY A 133 -10.95 -6.95 -20.66
N SER A 134 -10.85 -5.68 -20.28
CA SER A 134 -11.95 -4.81 -19.82
C SER A 134 -12.66 -4.05 -20.93
#